data_AF-A0A7J6GKE8-F1
#
_entry.id   AF-A0A7J6GKE8-F1
#
_cell.length_a   1.000
_cell.length_b   1.000
_cell.length_c   1.000
_cell.angle_alpha   90.00
_cell.angle_beta   90.00
_cell.angle_gamma   90.00
#
_symmetry.space_group_name_H-M   'P 1'
#
loop_
_entity.id
_entity.type
_entity.pdbx_description
1 polymer ?
#
loop_
_entity_poly.entity_id
_entity_poly.type
_entity_poly.pdbx_seq_one_letter_code
_entity_poly.pdbx_strand_id
1 'polypeptide(L)' 'MTSLSRELVFLILQFLDEEKFKETVHKLEQESGFFFNMRYFEDMVTGGEWEEVEASGSFRQ' A
#
# COMPACT_ATOMS: atom_id res chain seq x y z
N MET A 1 5.19 13.52 -11.27
CA MET A 1 6.04 12.32 -11.38
C MET A 1 5.81 11.72 -12.75
N THR A 2 6.86 11.46 -13.53
CA THR A 2 6.79 10.84 -14.87
C THR A 2 6.30 9.39 -14.79
N SER A 3 5.60 8.86 -15.81
CA SER A 3 4.99 7.51 -15.77
C SER A 3 5.98 6.40 -15.41
N LEU A 4 7.25 6.56 -15.82
CA LEU A 4 8.35 5.61 -15.57
C LEU A 4 8.62 5.36 -14.08
N SER A 5 8.55 6.39 -13.24
CA SER A 5 8.85 6.28 -11.81
C SER A 5 7.81 5.41 -11.08
N ARG A 6 6.55 5.43 -11.53
CA ARG A 6 5.47 4.62 -10.98
C ARG A 6 5.61 3.15 -11.39
N GLU A 7 5.93 2.89 -12.65
CA GLU A 7 6.16 1.53 -13.16
C GLU A 7 7.34 0.86 -12.44
N LEU A 8 8.40 1.61 -12.14
CA LEU A 8 9.55 1.09 -11.41
C LEU A 8 9.20 0.68 -9.97
N VAL A 9 8.36 1.45 -9.28
CA VAL A 9 7.87 1.11 -7.93
C VAL A 9 7.09 -0.21 -7.94
N PHE A 10 6.27 -0.44 -8.98
CA PHE A 10 5.55 -1.71 -9.12
C PHE A 10 6.48 -2.92 -9.33
N LEU A 11 7.53 -2.77 -10.15
CA LEU A 11 8.52 -3.84 -10.36
C LEU A 11 9.28 -4.16 -9.07
N ILE A 12 9.58 -3.15 -8.25
CA ILE A 12 10.22 -3.34 -6.95
C ILE A 12 9.28 -4.05 -5.99
N LEU A 13 8.01 -3.63 -5.89
CA LEU A 13 7.02 -4.29 -5.03
C LEU A 13 6.83 -5.76 -5.42
N GLN A 14 6.77 -6.07 -6.72
CA GLN A 14 6.69 -7.44 -7.20
C GLN A 14 7.90 -8.28 -6.77
N PHE A 15 9.11 -7.76 -6.96
CA PHE A 15 10.34 -8.44 -6.53
C PHE A 15 10.35 -8.72 -5.02
N LEU A 16 9.96 -7.73 -4.21
CA LEU A 16 9.94 -7.87 -2.74
C LEU A 16 8.92 -8.92 -2.28
N ASP A 17 7.78 -9.05 -2.98
CA ASP A 17 6.78 -10.08 -2.69
C ASP A 17 7.28 -11.49 -3.07
N GLU A 18 7.90 -11.64 -4.25
CA GLU A 18 8.49 -12.91 -4.72
C GLU A 18 9.56 -13.43 -3.75
N GLU A 19 10.41 -12.55 -3.23
CA GLU A 19 11.45 -12.87 -2.24
C GLU A 19 10.92 -12.93 -0.80
N LYS A 20 9.62 -12.67 -0.59
CA LYS A 20 8.93 -12.70 0.71
C LYS A 20 9.42 -11.66 1.73
N PHE A 21 9.90 -10.50 1.28
CA PHE A 21 10.30 -9.37 2.12
C PHE A 21 9.11 -8.52 2.57
N LYS A 22 8.19 -9.12 3.34
CA LYS A 22 6.91 -8.50 3.72
C LYS A 22 7.03 -7.15 4.44
N GLU A 23 8.00 -7.00 5.35
CA GLU A 23 8.23 -5.71 6.03
C GLU A 23 8.67 -4.60 5.06
N THR A 24 9.49 -4.95 4.07
CA THR A 24 10.00 -3.98 3.09
C THR A 24 8.91 -3.57 2.11
N VAL A 25 8.02 -4.49 1.73
CA VAL A 25 6.82 -4.18 0.96
C VAL A 25 6.00 -3.12 1.68
N HIS A 26 5.63 -3.36 2.94
CA HIS A 26 4.79 -2.42 3.70
C HIS A 26 5.45 -1.05 3.90
N LYS A 27 6.76 -1.01 4.20
CA LYS A 27 7.49 0.27 4.29
C LYS A 27 7.50 1.02 2.96
N LEU A 28 7.73 0.32 1.85
CA LEU A 28 7.76 0.95 0.53
C LEU A 28 6.37 1.43 0.12
N GLU A 29 5.31 0.69 0.41
CA GLU A 29 3.92 1.13 0.19
C GLU A 29 3.61 2.40 1.01
N GLN A 30 4.02 2.43 2.29
CA GLN A 30 3.81 3.56 3.19
C GLN A 30 4.59 4.82 2.78
N GLU A 31 5.88 4.68 2.46
CA GLU A 31 6.74 5.82 2.09
C GLU A 31 6.45 6.34 0.67
N SER A 32 6.08 5.45 -0.24
CA SER A 32 5.82 5.82 -1.63
C SER A 32 4.43 6.42 -1.81
N GLY A 33 3.45 6.07 -0.96
CA GLY A 33 2.05 6.50 -1.08
C GLY A 33 1.38 6.03 -2.37
N PHE A 34 2.01 5.12 -3.12
CA PHE A 34 1.59 4.72 -4.47
C PHE A 34 0.60 3.54 -4.48
N PHE A 35 0.51 2.78 -3.39
CA PHE A 35 -0.34 1.60 -3.31
C PHE A 35 -1.33 1.72 -2.15
N PHE A 36 -2.57 2.03 -2.47
CA PHE A 36 -3.69 1.86 -1.56
C PHE A 36 -4.30 0.50 -1.84
N ASN A 37 -4.04 -0.48 -0.97
CA ASN A 37 -4.64 -1.80 -1.09
C ASN A 37 -6.15 -1.71 -0.82
N MET A 38 -6.93 -1.46 -1.88
CA MET A 38 -8.38 -1.28 -1.81
C MET A 38 -9.09 -2.51 -1.24
N ARG A 39 -8.56 -3.72 -1.45
CA ARG A 39 -9.10 -4.94 -0.84
C ARG A 39 -8.89 -4.95 0.67
N TYR A 40 -7.70 -4.58 1.15
CA TYR A 40 -7.43 -4.46 2.59
C TYR A 40 -8.34 -3.41 3.23
N PHE A 41 -8.56 -2.28 2.56
CA PHE A 41 -9.50 -1.26 3.01
C PHE A 41 -10.94 -1.76 3.07
N GLU A 42 -11.38 -2.49 2.04
CA GLU A 42 -12.73 -3.07 1.97
C GLU A 42 -12.95 -4.15 3.06
N ASP A 43 -11.92 -4.96 3.34
CA ASP A 43 -11.92 -5.95 4.42
C ASP A 43 -12.00 -5.28 5.80
N MET A 44 -11.26 -4.19 6.04
CA MET A 44 -11.32 -3.42 7.31
C MET A 44 -12.68 -2.75 7.52
N VAL A 45 -13.25 -2.15 6.46
CA VAL A 45 -14.60 -1.54 6.51
C VAL A 45 -15.67 -2.60 6.78
N THR A 46 -15.55 -3.78 6.18
CA THR A 46 -16.50 -4.89 6.37
C THR A 46 -16.32 -5.56 7.73
N GLY A 47 -15.09 -5.59 8.25
CA GLY A 47 -14.74 -6.12 9.58
C GLY A 47 -15.09 -5.19 10.73
N GLY A 48 -15.36 -3.91 10.48
CA GLY A 48 -15.68 -2.92 11.50
C GLY A 48 -14.46 -2.35 12.23
N GLU A 49 -13.26 -2.48 11.64
CA GLU A 49 -11.98 -1.95 12.15
C GLU A 49 -11.89 -0.43 11.84
N TRP A 50 -12.86 0.36 12.34
CA TRP A 50 -13.02 1.77 11.97
C TRP A 50 -11.82 2.66 12.34
N GLU A 51 -11.05 2.29 13.36
CA GLU A 51 -9.86 3.03 13.80
C GLU A 51 -8.71 2.96 12.77
N GLU A 52 -8.50 1.79 12.15
CA GLU A 52 -7.55 1.64 11.04
C GLU A 52 -8.08 2.24 9.72
N VAL A 53 -9.39 2.20 9.50
CA VAL A 53 -10.05 2.84 8.35
C VAL A 53 -9.84 4.37 8.39
N GLU A 54 -9.95 5.00 9.55
CA GLU A 54 -9.70 6.44 9.70
C GLU A 54 -8.22 6.81 9.52
N ALA A 55 -7.31 5.99 10.04
CA ALA A 55 -5.87 6.19 9.86
C ALA A 55 -5.45 6.08 8.37
N SER A 56 -6.00 5.09 7.65
CA SER A 56 -5.77 4.90 6.21
C SER A 56 -6.50 5.95 5.35
N GLY A 57 -7.66 6.42 5.79
CA GLY A 57 -8.41 7.52 5.15
C GLY A 57 -7.78 8.90 5.32
N SER A 58 -6.98 9.12 6.37
CA SER A 58 -6.23 10.36 6.61
C SER A 58 -5.10 10.58 5.59
N PHE A 59 -4.58 9.50 4.99
CA PHE A 59 -3.59 9.55 3.89
C PHE A 59 -4.14 10.16 2.58
N ARG A 60 -5.42 10.55 2.57
CA ARG A 60 -6.16 11.08 1.41
C ARG A 60 -6.25 12.61 1.37
N GLN A 61 -5.60 13.34 2.30
CA GLN A 61 -5.45 14.81 2.25
C GLN A 61 -4.03 15.25 1.90
#